data_AF-A0A7Z1KKQ8-F1
#
_entry.id   AF-A0A7Z1KKQ8-F1
#
_cell.length_a   1.000
_cell.length_b   1.000
_cell.length_c   1.000
_cell.angle_alpha   90.00
_cell.angle_beta   90.00
_cell.angle_gamma   90.00
#
_symmetry.space_group_name_H-M   'P 1'
#
loop_
_entity.id
_entity.type
_entity.pdbx_description
1 polymer ?
#
loop_
_entity_poly.entity_id
_entity_poly.type
_entity_poly.pdbx_seq_one_letter_code
_entity_poly.pdbx_strand_id
1 'polypeptide(L)'
;PYMQLYIADYLADTMHLSAEEHGAYLLLMFNYWQTGRAIPKNRLAKIARISSERWGAVEESLREFFIDNGTEWTHERIENDLAAVRDVLAKKSAAGKASVQSRRNRKKTQAASGSNTCSTGVGSVFKQEANKKGTNK
;
A
#
# COMPACT_ATOMS: atom_id res chain seq x y z
N PRO A 1 -1.14 0.62 6.80
CA PRO A 1 -2.05 -0.49 6.43
C PRO A 1 -3.22 -0.49 7.42
N TYR A 2 -4.45 -0.67 6.96
CA TYR A 2 -5.64 -0.71 7.83
C TYR A 2 -5.80 -2.11 8.42
N MET A 3 -5.99 -2.21 9.74
CA MET A 3 -6.26 -3.48 10.43
C MET A 3 -7.77 -3.69 10.51
N GLN A 4 -8.25 -4.85 10.06
CA GLN A 4 -9.64 -5.24 10.21
C GLN A 4 -9.85 -5.90 11.57
N LEU A 5 -10.77 -5.36 12.37
CA LEU A 5 -11.15 -5.93 13.65
C LEU A 5 -12.66 -6.18 13.67
N TYR A 6 -13.04 -7.45 13.60
CA TYR A 6 -14.43 -7.90 13.73
C TYR A 6 -14.78 -7.97 15.22
N ILE A 7 -15.62 -7.04 15.68
CA ILE A 7 -15.92 -6.86 17.10
C ILE A 7 -16.67 -8.08 17.67
N ALA A 8 -17.60 -8.67 16.89
CA ALA A 8 -18.35 -9.85 17.31
C ALA A 8 -17.42 -11.05 17.57
N ASP A 9 -16.55 -11.37 16.61
CA ASP A 9 -15.57 -12.46 16.74
C ASP A 9 -14.60 -12.20 17.88
N TYR A 10 -14.09 -10.96 17.97
CA TYR A 10 -13.20 -10.55 19.06
C TYR A 10 -13.85 -10.77 20.43
N LEU A 11 -15.09 -10.32 20.63
CA LEU A 11 -15.77 -10.49 21.91
C LEU A 11 -16.07 -11.96 22.19
N ALA A 12 -16.52 -12.73 21.19
CA ALA A 12 -16.79 -14.15 21.35
C ALA A 12 -15.57 -14.93 21.90
N ASP A 13 -14.37 -14.61 21.40
CA ASP A 13 -13.13 -15.29 21.79
C ASP A 13 -12.52 -14.74 23.09
N THR A 14 -12.91 -13.55 23.55
CA THR A 14 -12.25 -12.85 24.67
C THR A 14 -13.17 -12.55 25.85
N MET A 15 -14.40 -13.06 25.85
CA MET A 15 -15.44 -12.72 26.85
C MET A 15 -15.06 -13.05 28.31
N HIS A 16 -14.13 -13.97 28.53
CA HIS A 16 -13.64 -14.34 29.85
C HIS A 16 -12.54 -13.42 30.38
N LEU A 17 -11.98 -12.56 29.54
CA LEU A 17 -10.95 -11.61 29.94
C LEU A 17 -11.53 -10.46 30.77
N SER A 18 -10.74 -10.01 31.73
CA SER A 18 -10.95 -8.76 32.45
C SER A 18 -10.67 -7.54 31.55
N ALA A 19 -11.11 -6.37 31.99
CA ALA A 19 -10.86 -5.12 31.26
C ALA A 19 -9.35 -4.82 31.09
N GLU A 20 -8.51 -5.18 32.07
CA GLU A 20 -7.05 -5.02 31.98
C GLU A 20 -6.46 -5.95 30.93
N GLU A 21 -6.87 -7.23 30.92
CA GLU A 21 -6.41 -8.23 29.96
C GLU A 21 -6.84 -7.89 28.54
N HIS A 22 -8.08 -7.41 28.34
CA HIS A 22 -8.52 -6.89 27.06
C HIS A 22 -7.63 -5.73 26.59
N GLY A 23 -7.33 -4.77 27.47
CA GLY A 23 -6.47 -3.64 27.15
C GLY A 23 -5.06 -4.09 26.75
N ALA A 24 -4.48 -5.02 27.52
CA ALA A 24 -3.18 -5.60 27.24
C ALA A 24 -3.16 -6.34 25.89
N TYR A 25 -4.15 -7.18 25.63
CA TYR A 25 -4.28 -7.92 24.38
C TYR A 25 -4.34 -6.99 23.16
N LEU A 26 -5.22 -5.97 23.21
CA LEU A 26 -5.36 -5.00 22.14
C LEU A 26 -4.05 -4.23 21.88
N LEU A 27 -3.36 -3.79 22.94
CA LEU A 27 -2.08 -3.10 22.80
C LEU A 27 -1.00 -3.99 22.13
N LEU A 28 -0.96 -5.27 22.48
CA LEU A 28 -0.06 -6.23 21.84
C LEU A 28 -0.44 -6.45 20.38
N MET A 29 -1.73 -6.65 20.06
CA MET A 29 -2.21 -6.76 18.67
C MET A 29 -1.85 -5.52 17.84
N PHE A 30 -2.04 -4.31 18.39
CA PHE A 30 -1.71 -3.06 17.69
C PHE A 30 -0.21 -2.93 17.44
N ASN A 31 0.63 -3.28 18.41
CA ASN A 31 2.07 -3.28 18.24
C ASN A 31 2.51 -4.29 17.17
N TYR A 32 1.92 -5.48 17.20
CA TYR A 32 2.16 -6.52 16.22
C TYR A 32 1.80 -6.04 14.81
N TRP A 33 0.60 -5.48 14.64
CA TRP A 33 0.15 -4.96 13.35
C TRP A 33 1.05 -3.84 12.82
N GLN A 34 1.45 -2.92 13.69
CA GLN A 34 2.28 -1.78 13.31
C GLN A 34 3.68 -2.20 12.90
N THR A 35 4.29 -3.13 13.63
CA THR A 35 5.66 -3.60 13.37
C THR A 35 5.72 -4.69 12.31
N GLY A 36 4.66 -5.49 12.19
CA GLY A 36 4.56 -6.68 11.36
C GLY A 36 5.58 -7.75 11.72
N ARG A 37 5.92 -7.86 13.00
CA ARG A 37 6.93 -8.78 13.54
C ARG A 37 6.45 -9.41 14.84
N ALA A 38 6.98 -10.60 15.13
CA ALA A 38 6.86 -11.25 16.43
C ALA A 38 7.32 -10.32 17.57
N ILE A 39 6.69 -10.47 18.74
CA ILE A 39 6.97 -9.62 19.91
C ILE A 39 7.92 -10.38 20.85
N PRO A 40 9.13 -9.86 21.13
CA PRO A 40 10.01 -10.46 22.10
C PRO A 40 9.42 -10.47 23.52
N LYS A 41 9.57 -11.59 24.25
CA LYS A 41 8.98 -11.76 25.59
C LYS A 41 9.37 -10.67 26.58
N ASN A 42 10.62 -10.22 26.54
CA ASN A 42 11.14 -9.16 27.40
C ASN A 42 10.49 -7.78 27.16
N ARG A 43 9.66 -7.64 26.12
CA ARG A 43 8.94 -6.39 25.79
C ARG A 43 7.43 -6.46 26.04
N LEU A 44 6.87 -7.65 26.29
CA LEU A 44 5.42 -7.85 26.36
C LEU A 44 4.77 -6.94 27.42
N ALA A 45 5.24 -7.02 28.67
CA ALA A 45 4.76 -6.19 29.77
C ALA A 45 4.82 -4.68 29.46
N LYS A 46 5.92 -4.23 28.85
CA LYS A 46 6.13 -2.81 28.49
C LYS A 46 5.17 -2.35 27.40
N ILE A 47 4.89 -3.19 26.42
CA ILE A 47 3.96 -2.88 25.32
C ILE A 47 2.52 -2.89 25.83
N ALA A 48 2.17 -3.89 26.64
CA ALA A 48 0.87 -4.02 27.31
C ALA A 48 0.64 -2.94 28.37
N ARG A 49 1.68 -2.18 28.76
CA ARG A 49 1.67 -1.16 29.81
C ARG A 49 1.30 -1.70 31.19
N ILE A 50 1.71 -2.93 31.47
CA ILE A 50 1.49 -3.61 32.74
C ILE A 50 2.81 -3.67 33.51
N SER A 51 2.74 -3.51 34.83
CA SER A 51 3.92 -3.64 35.69
C SER A 51 4.44 -5.08 35.70
N SER A 52 5.74 -5.26 35.91
CA SER A 52 6.35 -6.60 35.95
C SER A 52 5.72 -7.52 37.01
N GLU A 53 5.25 -6.95 38.12
CA GLU A 53 4.58 -7.69 39.21
C GLU A 53 3.22 -8.26 38.79
N ARG A 54 2.47 -7.53 37.97
CA ARG A 54 1.13 -7.93 37.49
C ARG A 54 1.20 -8.74 36.21
N TRP A 55 2.26 -8.56 35.43
CA TRP A 55 2.42 -9.16 34.12
C TRP A 55 2.23 -10.68 34.13
N GLY A 56 2.75 -11.40 35.12
CA GLY A 56 2.63 -12.87 35.15
C GLY A 56 1.19 -13.39 35.11
N ALA A 57 0.26 -12.72 35.82
CA ALA A 57 -1.15 -13.11 35.82
C ALA A 57 -1.82 -12.82 34.46
N VAL A 58 -1.54 -11.65 33.87
CA VAL A 58 -2.09 -11.29 32.55
C VAL A 58 -1.46 -12.12 31.44
N GLU A 59 -0.17 -12.43 31.54
CA GLU A 59 0.54 -13.29 30.59
C GLU A 59 -0.12 -14.67 30.50
N GLU A 60 -0.50 -15.25 31.64
CA GLU A 60 -1.16 -16.56 31.70
C GLU A 60 -2.47 -16.57 30.93
N SER A 61 -3.33 -15.57 31.13
CA SER A 61 -4.59 -15.42 30.39
C SER A 61 -4.38 -15.14 28.90
N LEU A 62 -3.33 -14.38 28.54
CA LEU A 62 -3.11 -14.00 27.14
C LEU A 62 -2.40 -15.06 26.32
N ARG A 63 -1.71 -16.01 26.96
CA ARG A 63 -0.88 -17.01 26.28
C ARG A 63 -1.65 -17.84 25.25
N GLU A 64 -2.94 -18.07 25.45
CA GLU A 64 -3.77 -18.84 24.53
C GLU A 64 -3.99 -18.17 23.16
N PHE A 65 -3.89 -16.84 23.09
CA PHE A 65 -4.10 -16.09 21.84
C PHE A 65 -2.83 -15.97 20.98
N PHE A 66 -1.68 -16.39 21.51
CA PHE A 66 -0.39 -16.27 20.84
C PHE A 66 0.33 -17.61 20.71
N ILE A 67 1.02 -17.80 19.59
CA ILE A 67 1.97 -18.89 19.44
C ILE A 67 3.28 -18.47 20.09
N ASP A 68 3.60 -19.14 21.19
CA ASP A 68 4.81 -18.92 21.99
C ASP A 68 5.94 -19.85 21.56
N ASN A 69 6.98 -19.29 20.93
CA ASN A 69 8.17 -20.03 20.49
C ASN A 69 9.29 -20.06 21.55
N GLY A 70 8.99 -19.68 22.80
CA GLY A 70 9.92 -19.60 23.91
C GLY A 70 10.60 -18.24 24.05
N THR A 71 10.94 -17.58 22.95
CA THR A 71 11.61 -16.27 22.93
C THR A 71 10.68 -15.11 22.55
N GLU A 72 9.69 -15.37 21.71
CA GLU A 72 8.81 -14.37 21.11
C GLU A 72 7.39 -14.91 20.98
N TRP A 73 6.42 -14.00 20.99
CA TRP A 73 5.02 -14.28 20.72
C TRP A 73 4.66 -13.90 19.29
N THR A 74 3.96 -14.82 18.62
CA THR A 74 3.45 -14.66 17.26
C THR A 74 1.93 -14.74 17.25
N HIS A 75 1.28 -13.93 16.42
CA HIS A 75 -0.18 -13.89 16.34
C HIS A 75 -0.63 -14.33 14.95
N GLU A 76 -1.20 -15.52 14.86
CA GLU A 76 -1.49 -16.19 13.59
C GLU A 76 -2.43 -15.40 12.69
N ARG A 77 -3.57 -14.96 13.23
CA ARG A 77 -4.53 -14.12 12.51
C ARG A 77 -3.88 -12.87 11.90
N ILE A 78 -3.07 -12.16 12.69
CA ILE A 78 -2.42 -10.94 12.24
C ILE A 78 -1.38 -11.23 11.15
N GLU A 79 -0.62 -12.33 11.25
CA GLU A 79 0.32 -12.73 10.21
C GLU A 79 -0.39 -13.01 8.88
N ASN A 80 -1.52 -13.71 8.92
CA ASN A 80 -2.34 -13.98 7.74
C ASN A 80 -2.86 -12.68 7.09
N ASP A 81 -3.38 -11.76 7.91
CA ASP A 81 -3.87 -10.47 7.44
C ASP A 81 -2.73 -9.61 6.83
N LEU A 82 -1.56 -9.61 7.47
CA LEU A 82 -0.37 -8.91 6.97
C LEU A 82 0.12 -9.51 5.64
N ALA A 83 0.12 -10.83 5.51
CA ALA A 83 0.46 -11.51 4.25
C ALA A 83 -0.49 -11.08 3.12
N ALA A 84 -1.80 -11.09 3.37
CA ALA A 84 -2.79 -10.64 2.39
C ALA A 84 -2.59 -9.17 1.98
N VAL A 85 -2.32 -8.28 2.95
CA VAL A 85 -2.04 -6.87 2.67
C VAL A 85 -0.75 -6.69 1.86
N ARG A 86 0.32 -7.43 2.21
CA ARG A 86 1.60 -7.41 1.49
C ARG A 86 1.42 -7.85 0.03
N ASP A 87 0.62 -8.89 -0.21
CA ASP A 87 0.31 -9.38 -1.56
C ASP A 87 -0.42 -8.35 -2.42
N VAL A 88 -1.45 -7.71 -1.85
CA VAL A 88 -2.18 -6.65 -2.55
C VAL A 88 -1.26 -5.48 -2.88
N LEU A 89 -0.40 -5.07 -1.94
CA LEU A 89 0.55 -3.99 -2.15
C LEU A 89 1.59 -4.33 -3.22
N ALA A 90 2.10 -5.56 -3.22
CA ALA A 90 3.05 -6.04 -4.22
C ALA A 90 2.44 -6.03 -5.63
N LYS A 91 1.21 -6.54 -5.79
CA LYS A 91 0.48 -6.52 -7.07
C LYS A 91 0.25 -5.09 -7.57
N LYS A 92 -0.18 -4.17 -6.68
CA LYS A 92 -0.36 -2.75 -7.02
C LYS A 92 0.96 -2.09 -7.44
N SER A 93 2.05 -2.36 -6.73
CA SER A 93 3.38 -1.84 -7.07
C SER A 93 3.85 -2.34 -8.44
N ALA A 94 3.71 -3.63 -8.74
CA ALA A 94 4.07 -4.22 -10.02
C ALA A 94 3.27 -3.61 -11.19
N ALA A 95 1.95 -3.48 -11.03
CA ALA A 95 1.09 -2.82 -12.02
C ALA A 95 1.48 -1.35 -12.24
N GLY A 96 1.81 -0.63 -11.17
CA GLY A 96 2.30 0.75 -11.25
C GLY A 96 3.60 0.87 -12.05
N LYS A 97 4.59 0.02 -11.75
CA LYS A 97 5.86 -0.03 -12.49
C LYS A 97 5.66 -0.37 -13.97
N ALA A 98 4.81 -1.36 -14.27
CA ALA A 98 4.48 -1.75 -15.64
C ALA A 98 3.79 -0.62 -16.42
N SER A 99 2.87 0.10 -15.79
CA SER A 99 2.19 1.26 -16.38
C SER A 99 3.17 2.40 -16.71
N VAL A 100 4.06 2.73 -15.78
CA VAL A 100 5.11 3.75 -16.01
C VAL A 100 6.04 3.33 -17.15
N GLN A 101 6.47 2.07 -17.18
CA GLN A 101 7.34 1.56 -18.25
C GLN A 101 6.64 1.58 -19.61
N SER A 102 5.36 1.19 -19.67
CA SER A 102 4.55 1.25 -20.90
C SER A 102 4.43 2.69 -21.42
N ARG A 103 4.15 3.66 -20.55
CA ARG A 103 4.11 5.08 -20.91
C ARG A 103 5.46 5.58 -21.42
N ARG A 104 6.56 5.19 -20.77
CA ARG A 104 7.92 5.56 -21.19
C ARG A 104 8.27 4.98 -22.55
N ASN A 105 7.93 3.71 -22.79
CA ASN A 105 8.13 3.04 -24.07
C ASN A 105 7.31 3.72 -25.18
N ARG A 106 6.02 4.00 -24.94
CA ARG A 106 5.16 4.72 -25.88
C ARG A 106 5.71 6.11 -26.23
N LYS A 107 6.19 6.86 -25.24
CA LYS A 107 6.83 8.18 -25.46
C LYS A 107 8.11 8.05 -26.30
N LYS A 108 8.93 7.02 -26.06
CA LYS A 108 10.14 6.74 -26.86
C LYS A 108 9.78 6.37 -28.31
N THR A 109 8.78 5.54 -28.53
CA THR A 109 8.31 5.17 -29.87
C THR A 109 7.72 6.37 -30.62
N GLN A 110 6.95 7.24 -29.94
CA GLN A 110 6.42 8.47 -30.55
C GLN A 110 7.51 9.48 -30.88
N ALA A 111 8.53 9.64 -30.03
CA ALA A 111 9.69 10.48 -30.33
C ALA A 111 10.51 9.95 -31.52
N ALA A 112 10.61 8.63 -31.69
CA ALA A 112 11.27 8.01 -32.84
C ALA A 112 10.43 8.10 -34.14
N SER A 113 9.10 8.14 -34.04
CA SER A 113 8.18 8.26 -35.18
C SER A 113 7.93 9.70 -35.65
N GLY A 114 8.38 10.72 -34.90
CA GLY A 114 8.20 12.14 -35.22
C GLY A 114 9.08 12.68 -36.35
N SER A 115 9.83 11.83 -37.06
CA SER A 115 10.75 12.18 -38.15
C SER A 115 10.14 12.04 -39.56
N ASN A 116 8.81 12.08 -39.69
CA ASN A 116 8.19 12.11 -41.02
C ASN A 116 7.78 13.55 -41.33
N THR A 117 8.67 14.24 -42.03
CA THR A 117 8.46 15.54 -42.66
C THR A 117 7.16 15.55 -43.46
N CYS A 118 6.27 16.48 -43.14
CA CYS A 118 5.17 16.86 -44.00
C CYS A 118 5.75 17.54 -45.26
N SER A 119 5.96 16.77 -46.33
CA SER A 119 6.29 17.31 -47.65
C SER A 119 5.01 17.50 -48.44
N THR A 120 4.47 18.72 -48.42
CA THR A 120 3.67 19.25 -49.54
C THR A 120 4.34 20.53 -50.02
N GLY A 121 5.27 20.38 -50.96
CA GLY A 121 5.83 21.50 -51.71
C GLY A 121 4.81 21.96 -52.74
N VAL A 122 4.12 23.07 -52.48
CA VAL A 122 3.41 23.82 -53.52
C VAL A 122 4.40 24.85 -54.06
N GLY A 123 4.94 24.57 -55.24
CA GLY A 123 5.91 25.42 -55.91
C GLY A 123 5.35 26.80 -56.22
N SER A 124 6.13 27.83 -55.93
CA SER A 124 5.89 29.19 -56.41
C SER A 124 6.19 29.27 -57.91
N VAL A 125 5.21 29.70 -58.70
CA VAL A 125 5.45 30.16 -60.08
C VAL A 125 4.93 31.58 -60.21
N PHE A 126 5.88 32.47 -60.52
CA PHE A 126 5.76 33.90 -60.72
C PHE A 126 5.24 34.26 -62.12
N LYS A 127 4.63 35.46 -62.20
CA LYS A 127 4.65 36.47 -63.29
C LYS A 127 3.86 36.26 -64.60
N GLN A 128 2.96 37.20 -64.88
CA GLN A 128 3.10 38.31 -65.87
C GLN A 128 1.87 39.24 -65.77
N GLU A 129 2.05 40.50 -65.37
CA GLU A 129 2.22 41.72 -66.18
C GLU A 129 0.95 42.30 -66.85
N ALA A 130 0.62 43.52 -66.39
CA ALA A 130 0.07 44.70 -67.07
C ALA A 130 -0.93 44.52 -68.25
N ASN A 131 -2.08 45.21 -68.17
CA ASN A 131 -2.26 46.57 -68.73
C ASN A 131 -3.76 46.97 -68.88
N LYS A 132 -4.00 48.24 -68.56
CA LYS A 132 -5.16 49.15 -68.78
C LYS A 132 -6.33 48.73 -69.69
N LYS A 133 -7.54 49.07 -69.21
CA LYS A 133 -8.63 49.88 -69.84
C LYS A 133 -9.80 49.85 -68.83
N GLY A 134 -10.41 50.93 -68.36
CA GLY A 134 -10.86 52.13 -69.05
C GLY A 134 -12.40 52.14 -69.07
N THR A 135 -12.99 53.18 -68.46
CA THR A 135 -14.33 53.78 -68.66
C THR A 135 -15.60 53.16 -68.06
N ASN A 136 -16.24 53.98 -67.19
CA ASN A 136 -17.64 54.46 -67.10
C ASN A 136 -18.78 53.41 -67.20
N LYS A 137 -19.84 53.45 -66.39
CA LYS A 137 -20.67 54.61 -66.00
C LYS A 137 -21.53 54.23 -64.79
#